data_AF-A0A1G6V2F7-F1
#
_entry.id   AF-A0A1G6V2F7-F1
#
_cell.length_a   1.000
_cell.length_b   1.000
_cell.length_c   1.000
_cell.angle_alpha   90.00
_cell.angle_beta   90.00
_cell.angle_gamma   90.00
#
_symmetry.space_group_name_H-M   'P 1'
#
loop_
_entity.id
_entity.type
_entity.pdbx_description
1 polymer ?
#
loop_
_entity_poly.entity_id
_entity_poly.type
_entity_poly.pdbx_seq_one_letter_code
_entity_poly.pdbx_strand_id
1 'polypeptide(L)'
;MSTHPTIEDYVAAVQDPENAFRTPSLRRAVFALHPVWGIPSPASGNAAVVFKATVDGRDQALRFFIREDASDGRRYGALARHFAEHGLLDCVAGVHWVDDAVEIGGRTWPMVQMEWIEGRTLEVHVGELARSGDVGALHALAGRWREQLRRLQQADFAHGDLQHGNVLVQSSSALRLVDFDGSWITPFAGWPAPAETGQPNYQRTGRTWGRWMDTFPGLVVYTSLLALSRRPDAWRDLHTGENLLLSSDDFARVDATRAWALLRDIEDPEVAHVVGRLRACCAPGWDADGPLEALLDRERVHGRHAQPPPPPPPVWHLPQQGAPAEWWTSPAPAPPGGGHGAAGWSGAAHEEDRPLFGGVSAPPGPPRGQPRPPFVPPPVPPPPPPGRVPPGARSGTPVAAGVAALTALVLFVLVAPTDPGSAVGVALVAGFVAFLVTLAVSRHRGR
;
A
#
# COMPACT_ATOMS: atom_id res chain seq x y z
N MET A 1 26.50 15.83 21.09
CA MET A 1 27.25 15.06 20.06
C MET A 1 26.42 13.83 19.77
N SER A 2 26.09 13.55 18.49
CA SER A 2 25.28 12.36 18.17
C SER A 2 26.05 11.12 18.62
N THR A 3 25.38 10.26 19.39
CA THR A 3 25.99 9.05 19.94
C THR A 3 26.14 7.96 18.88
N HIS A 4 25.35 8.01 17.81
CA HIS A 4 25.28 7.03 16.71
C HIS A 4 26.11 7.46 15.48
N PRO A 5 26.54 6.52 14.62
CA PRO A 5 27.19 6.82 13.35
C PRO A 5 26.27 7.55 12.39
N THR A 6 26.87 8.34 11.51
CA THR A 6 26.17 9.05 10.43
C THR A 6 25.94 8.12 9.23
N ILE A 7 25.12 8.57 8.28
CA ILE A 7 24.93 7.85 7.00
C ILE A 7 26.28 7.74 6.28
N GLU A 8 27.08 8.80 6.30
CA GLU A 8 28.41 8.84 5.69
C GLU A 8 29.36 7.82 6.32
N ASP A 9 29.31 7.65 7.65
CA ASP A 9 30.12 6.64 8.35
C ASP A 9 29.74 5.22 7.89
N TYR A 10 28.44 4.93 7.75
CA TYR A 10 28.00 3.64 7.24
C TYR A 10 28.36 3.45 5.76
N VAL A 11 28.22 4.48 4.92
CA VAL A 11 28.66 4.42 3.51
C VAL A 11 30.16 4.14 3.41
N ALA A 12 30.98 4.70 4.29
CA ALA A 12 32.41 4.38 4.34
C ALA A 12 32.65 2.92 4.79
N ALA A 13 31.95 2.46 5.82
CA ALA A 13 32.09 1.10 6.34
C ALA A 13 31.73 0.03 5.30
N VAL A 14 30.64 0.20 4.55
CA VAL A 14 30.20 -0.80 3.56
C VAL A 14 31.04 -0.81 2.28
N GLN A 15 31.92 0.20 2.07
CA GLN A 15 32.90 0.18 0.98
C GLN A 15 34.12 -0.70 1.29
N ASP A 16 34.36 -1.01 2.57
CA ASP A 16 35.41 -1.93 3.00
C ASP A 16 34.86 -3.00 3.98
N PRO A 17 34.02 -3.93 3.49
CA PRO A 17 33.34 -4.87 4.36
C PRO A 17 34.29 -5.80 5.12
N GLU A 18 35.45 -6.12 4.53
CA GLU A 18 36.44 -7.03 5.11
C GLU A 18 36.98 -6.49 6.44
N ASN A 19 37.13 -5.17 6.57
CA ASN A 19 37.64 -4.54 7.79
C ASN A 19 36.51 -4.02 8.68
N ALA A 20 35.37 -3.62 8.11
CA ALA A 20 34.28 -3.03 8.87
C ALA A 20 33.40 -4.06 9.60
N PHE A 21 33.20 -5.26 9.07
CA PHE A 21 32.28 -6.24 9.65
C PHE A 21 32.99 -7.32 10.46
N ARG A 22 32.33 -7.82 11.51
CA ARG A 22 32.89 -8.89 12.37
C ARG A 22 32.43 -10.29 11.97
N THR A 23 31.20 -10.42 11.46
CA THR A 23 30.65 -11.70 11.03
C THR A 23 31.32 -12.16 9.74
N PRO A 24 31.84 -13.40 9.66
CA PRO A 24 32.58 -13.87 8.49
C PRO A 24 31.83 -13.77 7.16
N SER A 25 30.51 -13.97 7.16
CA SER A 25 29.67 -13.83 5.97
C SER A 25 29.57 -12.38 5.50
N LEU A 26 29.41 -11.44 6.43
CA LEU A 26 29.31 -10.00 6.15
C LEU A 26 30.63 -9.39 5.67
N ARG A 27 31.77 -9.92 6.12
CA ARG A 27 33.09 -9.53 5.62
C ARG A 27 33.28 -9.77 4.12
N ARG A 28 32.46 -10.66 3.54
CA ARG A 28 32.43 -10.98 2.12
C ARG A 28 31.18 -10.44 1.41
N ALA A 29 30.40 -9.58 2.08
CA ALA A 29 29.19 -9.02 1.51
C ALA A 29 29.51 -8.15 0.29
N VAL A 30 28.71 -8.29 -0.77
CA VAL A 30 28.82 -7.46 -1.97
C VAL A 30 27.67 -6.46 -1.97
N PHE A 31 27.98 -5.19 -1.73
CA PHE A 31 26.97 -4.14 -1.65
C PHE A 31 26.54 -3.64 -3.03
N ALA A 32 25.24 -3.37 -3.18
CA ALA A 32 24.71 -2.78 -4.40
C ALA A 32 25.20 -1.33 -4.55
N LEU A 33 25.75 -1.02 -5.72
CA LEU A 33 26.30 0.30 -6.03
C LEU A 33 25.32 1.10 -6.89
N HIS A 34 25.33 2.41 -6.71
CA HIS A 34 24.62 3.32 -7.60
C HIS A 34 25.16 3.18 -9.02
N PRO A 35 24.30 2.93 -10.04
CA PRO A 35 24.74 2.62 -11.40
C PRO A 35 25.56 3.75 -12.05
N VAL A 36 25.32 5.00 -11.64
CA VAL A 36 26.02 6.18 -12.20
C VAL A 36 27.26 6.56 -11.39
N TRP A 37 27.22 6.42 -10.07
CA TRP A 37 28.26 6.97 -9.18
C TRP A 37 29.24 5.91 -8.68
N GLY A 38 28.92 4.62 -8.82
CA GLY A 38 29.77 3.52 -8.38
C GLY A 38 29.97 3.45 -6.87
N ILE A 39 29.15 4.16 -6.09
CA ILE A 39 29.18 4.15 -4.61
C ILE A 39 27.94 3.45 -4.07
N PRO A 40 28.01 2.82 -2.88
CA PRO A 40 26.84 2.22 -2.23
C PRO A 40 25.70 3.25 -2.09
N SER A 41 24.51 2.89 -2.59
CA SER A 41 23.32 3.77 -2.56
C SER A 41 22.36 3.26 -1.50
N PRO A 42 22.36 3.81 -0.28
CA PRO A 42 21.39 3.40 0.71
C PRO A 42 20.01 3.97 0.43
N ALA A 43 18.98 3.25 0.90
CA ALA A 43 17.69 3.85 1.22
C ALA A 43 17.78 4.44 2.64
N SER A 44 17.47 5.73 2.79
CA SER A 44 17.56 6.42 4.09
C SER A 44 16.17 6.67 4.66
N GLY A 45 15.96 6.28 5.91
CA GLY A 45 14.80 6.62 6.72
C GLY A 45 15.14 7.66 7.79
N ASN A 46 14.18 7.93 8.68
CA ASN A 46 14.35 8.92 9.75
C ASN A 46 15.35 8.47 10.86
N ALA A 47 15.38 7.18 11.16
CA ALA A 47 16.19 6.60 12.24
C ALA A 47 17.21 5.54 11.77
N ALA A 48 17.12 5.10 10.51
CA ALA A 48 17.96 4.04 9.99
C ALA A 48 18.33 4.24 8.52
N VAL A 49 19.37 3.54 8.09
CA VAL A 49 19.86 3.47 6.72
C VAL A 49 19.90 2.00 6.30
N VAL A 50 19.40 1.70 5.10
CA VAL A 50 19.30 0.32 4.59
C VAL A 50 20.12 0.18 3.32
N PHE A 51 20.96 -0.85 3.28
CA PHE A 51 21.73 -1.21 2.10
C PHE A 51 21.27 -2.56 1.54
N LYS A 52 21.17 -2.66 0.22
CA LYS A 52 21.08 -3.96 -0.45
C LYS A 52 22.48 -4.57 -0.56
N ALA A 53 22.64 -5.82 -0.15
CA ALA A 53 23.89 -6.56 -0.29
C ALA A 53 23.63 -8.03 -0.61
N THR A 54 24.51 -8.65 -1.37
CA THR A 54 24.55 -10.11 -1.54
C THR A 54 25.46 -10.70 -0.46
N VAL A 55 24.90 -11.52 0.43
CA VAL A 55 25.60 -12.20 1.54
C VAL A 55 25.44 -13.70 1.36
N ASP A 56 26.56 -14.43 1.28
CA ASP A 56 26.59 -15.88 0.99
C ASP A 56 25.69 -16.30 -0.19
N GLY A 57 25.70 -15.48 -1.25
CA GLY A 57 24.95 -15.74 -2.49
C GLY A 57 23.45 -15.40 -2.43
N ARG A 58 22.97 -14.75 -1.37
CA ARG A 58 21.58 -14.31 -1.22
C ARG A 58 21.50 -12.80 -1.07
N ASP A 59 20.54 -12.19 -1.75
CA ASP A 59 20.28 -10.76 -1.60
C ASP A 59 19.60 -10.49 -0.26
N GLN A 60 20.10 -9.47 0.43
CA GLN A 60 19.67 -9.08 1.76
C GLN A 60 19.60 -7.57 1.92
N ALA A 61 18.73 -7.12 2.81
CA ALA A 61 18.66 -5.76 3.31
C ALA A 61 19.38 -5.68 4.65
N LEU A 62 20.42 -4.85 4.72
CA LEU A 62 21.18 -4.58 5.94
C LEU A 62 20.78 -3.20 6.48
N ARG A 63 20.05 -3.17 7.60
CA ARG A 63 19.54 -1.96 8.25
C ARG A 63 20.45 -1.57 9.41
N PHE A 64 20.99 -0.35 9.35
CA PHE A 64 21.84 0.24 10.37
C PHE A 64 21.18 1.46 11.02
N PHE A 65 21.42 1.68 12.30
CA PHE A 65 20.75 2.71 13.09
C PHE A 65 21.57 4.01 13.16
N ILE A 66 20.98 5.12 12.72
CA ILE A 66 21.61 6.46 12.76
C ILE A 66 21.11 7.30 13.95
N ARG A 67 20.14 6.78 14.70
CA ARG A 67 19.57 7.34 15.93
C ARG A 67 19.11 6.20 16.84
N GLU A 68 18.76 6.53 18.07
CA GLU A 68 18.11 5.58 18.99
C GLU A 68 16.75 5.16 18.43
N ASP A 69 16.47 3.86 18.50
CA ASP A 69 15.31 3.20 17.91
C ASP A 69 14.70 2.24 18.96
N ALA A 70 13.41 1.94 18.85
CA ALA A 70 12.75 0.93 19.68
C ALA A 70 13.23 -0.50 19.36
N SER A 71 14.00 -0.65 18.28
CA SER A 71 14.63 -1.88 17.81
C SER A 71 15.73 -2.36 18.77
N ASP A 72 15.53 -3.54 19.36
CA ASP A 72 16.56 -4.26 20.12
C ASP A 72 16.61 -5.75 19.75
N GLY A 73 17.70 -6.41 20.14
CA GLY A 73 17.93 -7.82 19.84
C GLY A 73 16.94 -8.78 20.51
N ARG A 74 16.34 -8.40 21.65
CA ARG A 74 15.33 -9.19 22.32
C ARG A 74 14.03 -9.19 21.51
N ARG A 75 13.62 -8.02 20.98
CA ARG A 75 12.43 -7.87 20.12
C ARG A 75 12.63 -8.62 18.80
N TYR A 76 13.69 -8.33 18.06
CA TYR A 76 13.92 -8.97 16.77
C TYR A 76 14.19 -10.48 16.88
N GLY A 77 14.86 -10.93 17.95
CA GLY A 77 15.01 -12.36 18.24
C GLY A 77 13.68 -13.07 18.52
N ALA A 78 12.75 -12.40 19.23
CA ALA A 78 11.42 -12.94 19.47
C ALA A 78 10.56 -12.97 18.19
N LEU A 79 10.61 -11.90 17.37
CA LEU A 79 9.93 -11.85 16.07
C LEU A 79 10.42 -12.96 15.13
N ALA A 80 11.74 -13.12 14.99
CA ALA A 80 12.33 -14.15 14.13
C ALA A 80 11.85 -15.55 14.51
N ARG A 81 11.84 -15.86 15.82
CA ARG A 81 11.33 -17.12 16.35
C ARG A 81 9.84 -17.29 16.06
N HIS A 82 9.04 -16.26 16.35
CA HIS A 82 7.60 -16.28 16.15
C HIS A 82 7.22 -16.53 14.68
N PHE A 83 7.90 -15.86 13.74
CA PHE A 83 7.68 -16.03 12.31
C PHE A 83 7.97 -17.45 11.83
N ALA A 84 9.04 -18.07 12.34
CA ALA A 84 9.40 -19.44 12.00
C ALA A 84 8.39 -20.45 12.57
N GLU A 85 8.02 -20.30 13.86
CA GLU A 85 7.11 -21.22 14.56
C GLU A 85 5.68 -21.19 14.00
N HIS A 86 5.24 -20.04 13.50
CA HIS A 86 3.88 -19.85 12.97
C HIS A 86 3.80 -19.89 11.44
N GLY A 87 4.90 -20.24 10.75
CA GLY A 87 4.92 -20.37 9.29
C GLY A 87 4.58 -19.08 8.54
N LEU A 88 5.15 -17.95 8.99
CA LEU A 88 4.90 -16.63 8.40
C LEU A 88 5.98 -16.18 7.40
N LEU A 89 7.05 -16.95 7.20
CA LEU A 89 8.19 -16.53 6.38
C LEU A 89 7.86 -16.34 4.88
N ASP A 90 6.72 -16.84 4.41
CA ASP A 90 6.18 -16.58 3.08
C ASP A 90 5.30 -15.32 3.01
N CYS A 91 4.94 -14.74 4.16
CA CYS A 91 4.13 -13.53 4.31
C CYS A 91 4.95 -12.32 4.76
N VAL A 92 6.05 -12.55 5.49
CA VAL A 92 6.88 -11.49 6.06
C VAL A 92 8.34 -11.70 5.64
N ALA A 93 9.13 -10.64 5.59
CA ALA A 93 10.57 -10.77 5.41
C ALA A 93 11.19 -11.45 6.64
N GLY A 94 12.07 -12.43 6.39
CA GLY A 94 12.88 -13.01 7.46
C GLY A 94 13.78 -11.94 8.08
N VAL A 95 13.87 -11.92 9.41
CA VAL A 95 14.67 -10.94 10.16
C VAL A 95 15.66 -11.61 11.09
N HIS A 96 16.82 -10.98 11.26
CA HIS A 96 17.86 -11.41 12.16
C HIS A 96 18.59 -10.21 12.77
N TRP A 97 18.71 -10.21 14.09
CA TRP A 97 19.48 -9.19 14.81
C TRP A 97 20.94 -9.62 14.93
N VAL A 98 21.86 -8.67 14.71
CA VAL A 98 23.30 -8.89 14.86
C VAL A 98 23.86 -7.80 15.79
N ASP A 99 24.28 -8.18 17.00
CA ASP A 99 24.71 -7.23 18.05
C ASP A 99 25.99 -6.45 17.71
N ASP A 100 27.04 -7.16 17.32
CA ASP A 100 28.36 -6.58 16.99
C ASP A 100 28.61 -6.62 15.47
N ALA A 101 27.68 -6.05 14.70
CA ALA A 101 27.67 -6.21 13.26
C ALA A 101 28.82 -5.49 12.56
N VAL A 102 28.97 -4.19 12.84
CA VAL A 102 29.88 -3.28 12.13
C VAL A 102 30.69 -2.44 13.11
N GLU A 103 31.98 -2.25 12.82
CA GLU A 103 32.90 -1.44 13.61
C GLU A 103 33.13 -0.08 12.95
N ILE A 104 32.83 1.00 13.66
CA ILE A 104 32.97 2.39 13.20
C ILE A 104 33.57 3.21 14.34
N GLY A 105 34.68 3.89 14.08
CA GLY A 105 35.34 4.74 15.07
C GLY A 105 35.79 3.98 16.33
N GLY A 106 36.19 2.71 16.19
CA GLY A 106 36.64 1.85 17.28
C GLY A 106 35.52 1.32 18.19
N ARG A 107 34.25 1.46 17.79
CA ARG A 107 33.08 0.93 18.49
C ARG A 107 32.29 0.02 17.58
N THR A 108 31.69 -1.03 18.14
CA THR A 108 30.77 -1.90 17.43
C THR A 108 29.34 -1.39 17.50
N TRP A 109 28.60 -1.64 16.42
CA TRP A 109 27.22 -1.23 16.24
C TRP A 109 26.38 -2.41 15.77
N PRO A 110 25.15 -2.54 16.30
CA PRO A 110 24.24 -3.57 15.86
C PRO A 110 23.64 -3.24 14.50
N MET A 111 23.07 -4.27 13.88
CA MET A 111 22.25 -4.11 12.67
C MET A 111 21.12 -5.14 12.64
N VAL A 112 20.14 -4.88 11.79
CA VAL A 112 19.14 -5.89 11.40
C VAL A 112 19.46 -6.37 9.99
N GLN A 113 19.62 -7.68 9.86
CA GLN A 113 19.78 -8.38 8.59
C GLN A 113 18.44 -8.96 8.17
N MET A 114 18.00 -8.65 6.96
CA MET A 114 16.69 -9.10 6.45
C MET A 114 16.81 -9.71 5.06
N GLU A 115 15.90 -10.62 4.73
CA GLU A 115 15.72 -11.07 3.35
C GLU A 115 15.42 -9.86 2.44
N TRP A 116 16.14 -9.74 1.32
CA TRP A 116 15.75 -8.79 0.30
C TRP A 116 14.57 -9.35 -0.47
N ILE A 117 13.42 -8.69 -0.34
CA ILE A 117 12.23 -9.09 -1.05
C ILE A 117 12.23 -8.45 -2.43
N GLU A 118 12.35 -9.27 -3.48
CA GLU A 118 12.10 -8.82 -4.84
C GLU A 118 10.60 -8.59 -5.05
N GLY A 119 10.23 -7.33 -5.27
CA GLY A 119 8.86 -6.89 -5.45
C GLY A 119 8.75 -5.37 -5.50
N ARG A 120 7.57 -4.88 -5.86
CA ARG A 120 7.22 -3.46 -5.85
C ARG A 120 6.27 -3.17 -4.70
N THR A 121 6.30 -1.96 -4.13
CA THR A 121 5.37 -1.61 -3.05
C THR A 121 3.92 -1.74 -3.50
N LEU A 122 3.02 -1.97 -2.53
CA LEU A 122 1.60 -2.10 -2.79
C LEU A 122 1.05 -0.86 -3.50
N GLU A 123 1.51 0.33 -3.14
CA GLU A 123 1.17 1.57 -3.84
C GLU A 123 1.53 1.54 -5.32
N VAL A 124 2.79 1.22 -5.64
CA VAL A 124 3.24 1.17 -7.04
C VAL A 124 2.45 0.10 -7.80
N HIS A 125 2.15 -1.03 -7.14
CA HIS A 125 1.32 -2.08 -7.72
C HIS A 125 -0.10 -1.64 -8.02
N VAL A 126 -0.81 -1.13 -7.01
CA VAL A 126 -2.18 -0.64 -7.12
C VAL A 126 -2.28 0.51 -8.12
N GLY A 127 -1.34 1.44 -8.10
CA GLY A 127 -1.33 2.59 -9.01
C GLY A 127 -1.16 2.19 -10.48
N GLU A 128 -0.37 1.15 -10.77
CA GLU A 128 -0.31 0.59 -12.13
C GLU A 128 -1.63 -0.04 -12.55
N LEU A 129 -2.21 -0.91 -11.71
CA LEU A 129 -3.48 -1.57 -12.02
C LEU A 129 -4.62 -0.55 -12.18
N ALA A 130 -4.65 0.48 -11.35
CA ALA A 130 -5.65 1.54 -11.44
C ALA A 130 -5.50 2.35 -12.73
N ARG A 131 -4.26 2.71 -13.11
CA ARG A 131 -3.98 3.44 -14.36
C ARG A 131 -4.26 2.62 -15.61
N SER A 132 -4.07 1.30 -15.56
CA SER A 132 -4.43 0.40 -16.66
C SER A 132 -5.91 0.02 -16.67
N GLY A 133 -6.66 0.36 -15.63
CA GLY A 133 -8.08 0.01 -15.49
C GLY A 133 -8.31 -1.49 -15.22
N ASP A 134 -7.33 -2.20 -14.67
CA ASP A 134 -7.43 -3.64 -14.40
C ASP A 134 -8.22 -3.93 -13.11
N VAL A 135 -9.54 -3.81 -13.22
CA VAL A 135 -10.50 -4.05 -12.14
C VAL A 135 -10.44 -5.48 -11.60
N GLY A 136 -10.13 -6.47 -12.46
CA GLY A 136 -10.04 -7.87 -12.09
C GLY A 136 -8.84 -8.14 -11.19
N ALA A 137 -7.67 -7.61 -11.57
CA ALA A 137 -6.46 -7.72 -10.75
C ALA A 137 -6.60 -6.98 -9.42
N LEU A 138 -7.25 -5.81 -9.40
CA LEU A 138 -7.54 -5.06 -8.16
C LEU A 138 -8.44 -5.85 -7.21
N HIS A 139 -9.50 -6.46 -7.74
CA HIS A 139 -10.38 -7.31 -6.94
C HIS A 139 -9.66 -8.57 -6.41
N ALA A 140 -8.86 -9.23 -7.24
CA ALA A 140 -8.05 -10.37 -6.82
C ALA A 140 -7.02 -9.98 -5.75
N LEU A 141 -6.44 -8.78 -5.85
CA LEU A 141 -5.55 -8.22 -4.84
C LEU A 141 -6.27 -7.93 -3.52
N ALA A 142 -7.51 -7.44 -3.56
CA ALA A 142 -8.34 -7.27 -2.37
C ALA A 142 -8.57 -8.61 -1.64
N GLY A 143 -8.85 -9.68 -2.39
CA GLY A 143 -8.97 -11.03 -1.83
C GLY A 143 -7.66 -11.53 -1.21
N ARG A 144 -6.53 -11.35 -1.89
CA ARG A 144 -5.20 -11.72 -1.35
C ARG A 144 -4.84 -10.92 -0.10
N TRP A 145 -5.20 -9.64 -0.05
CA TRP A 145 -5.01 -8.79 1.13
C TRP A 145 -5.79 -9.30 2.34
N ARG A 146 -7.08 -9.61 2.15
CA ARG A 146 -7.93 -10.15 3.21
C ARG A 146 -7.38 -11.48 3.74
N GLU A 147 -6.98 -12.38 2.85
CA GLU A 147 -6.34 -13.65 3.20
C GLU A 147 -5.02 -13.44 3.95
N GLN A 148 -4.19 -12.49 3.49
CA GLN A 148 -2.94 -12.14 4.16
C GLN A 148 -3.20 -11.70 5.60
N LEU A 149 -4.15 -10.78 5.82
CA LEU A 149 -4.46 -10.31 7.17
C LEU A 149 -5.03 -11.42 8.05
N ARG A 150 -5.89 -12.29 7.50
CA ARG A 150 -6.41 -13.46 8.21
C ARG A 150 -5.27 -14.35 8.73
N ARG A 151 -4.25 -14.61 7.90
CA ARG A 151 -3.07 -15.39 8.30
C ARG A 151 -2.27 -14.72 9.42
N LEU A 152 -2.00 -13.42 9.32
CA LEU A 152 -1.28 -12.68 10.37
C LEU A 152 -2.04 -12.72 11.70
N GLN A 153 -3.35 -12.48 11.66
CA GLN A 153 -4.21 -12.46 12.84
C GLN A 153 -4.36 -13.84 13.50
N GLN A 154 -4.40 -14.92 12.72
CA GLN A 154 -4.40 -16.30 13.24
C GLN A 154 -3.07 -16.69 13.89
N ALA A 155 -1.97 -16.10 13.42
CA ALA A 155 -0.64 -16.29 13.97
C ALA A 155 -0.36 -15.35 15.16
N ASP A 156 -1.35 -14.66 15.72
CA ASP A 156 -1.18 -13.68 16.80
C ASP A 156 -0.10 -12.63 16.50
N PHE A 157 -0.04 -12.20 15.25
CA PHE A 157 0.89 -11.17 14.81
C PHE A 157 0.13 -9.94 14.31
N ALA A 158 0.49 -8.78 14.84
CA ALA A 158 0.11 -7.49 14.30
C ALA A 158 1.37 -6.70 13.93
N HIS A 159 1.40 -6.17 12.73
CA HIS A 159 2.49 -5.40 12.15
C HIS A 159 2.71 -4.06 12.87
N GLY A 160 1.63 -3.37 13.23
CA GLY A 160 1.67 -2.09 13.97
C GLY A 160 1.86 -0.86 13.10
N ASP A 161 2.47 -1.02 11.93
CA ASP A 161 2.45 -0.03 10.84
C ASP A 161 1.99 -0.64 9.50
N LEU A 162 0.82 -1.26 9.50
CA LEU A 162 0.28 -1.93 8.31
C LEU A 162 -0.21 -0.90 7.27
N GLN A 163 0.61 -0.62 6.26
CA GLN A 163 0.38 0.40 5.23
C GLN A 163 1.03 0.05 3.88
N HIS A 164 0.72 0.82 2.82
CA HIS A 164 1.08 0.49 1.44
C HIS A 164 2.59 0.44 1.16
N GLY A 165 3.39 1.23 1.87
CA GLY A 165 4.84 1.26 1.76
C GLY A 165 5.53 0.06 2.38
N ASN A 166 4.89 -0.58 3.37
CA ASN A 166 5.44 -1.73 4.12
C ASN A 166 5.00 -3.09 3.57
N VAL A 167 4.36 -3.10 2.40
CA VAL A 167 3.85 -4.29 1.74
C VAL A 167 4.42 -4.34 0.33
N LEU A 168 5.19 -5.38 0.03
CA LEU A 168 5.76 -5.64 -1.28
C LEU A 168 4.94 -6.69 -2.01
N VAL A 169 4.68 -6.45 -3.29
CA VAL A 169 4.00 -7.34 -4.22
C VAL A 169 5.04 -7.95 -5.14
N GLN A 170 5.21 -9.26 -5.01
CA GLN A 170 6.13 -10.01 -5.86
C GLN A 170 5.52 -10.30 -7.23
N SER A 171 6.33 -10.67 -8.21
CA SER A 171 5.86 -11.08 -9.55
C SER A 171 4.90 -12.27 -9.52
N SER A 172 4.98 -13.12 -8.48
CA SER A 172 4.04 -14.21 -8.20
C SER A 172 2.69 -13.73 -7.65
N SER A 173 2.50 -12.41 -7.47
CA SER A 173 1.38 -11.77 -6.75
C SER A 173 1.33 -12.06 -5.24
N ALA A 174 2.37 -12.67 -4.67
CA ALA A 174 2.51 -12.82 -3.22
C ALA A 174 2.73 -11.47 -2.54
N LEU A 175 2.14 -11.30 -1.36
CA LEU A 175 2.33 -10.14 -0.50
C LEU A 175 3.39 -10.46 0.55
N ARG A 176 4.37 -9.59 0.69
CA ARG A 176 5.47 -9.72 1.65
C ARG A 176 5.57 -8.45 2.48
N LEU A 177 5.44 -8.57 3.80
CA LEU A 177 5.52 -7.44 4.73
C LEU A 177 6.97 -7.20 5.17
N VAL A 178 7.29 -5.94 5.41
CA VAL A 178 8.60 -5.45 5.90
C VAL A 178 8.38 -4.35 6.94
N ASP A 179 9.41 -4.04 7.72
CA ASP A 179 9.41 -2.99 8.76
C ASP A 179 8.55 -3.31 10.01
N PHE A 180 9.16 -4.00 10.97
CA PHE A 180 8.46 -4.60 12.12
C PHE A 180 8.63 -3.83 13.44
N ASP A 181 9.04 -2.57 13.40
CA ASP A 181 9.38 -1.79 14.60
C ASP A 181 8.16 -1.63 15.54
N GLY A 182 6.99 -1.39 14.92
CA GLY A 182 5.70 -1.27 15.61
C GLY A 182 5.05 -2.60 15.97
N SER A 183 5.65 -3.75 15.62
CA SER A 183 4.97 -5.03 15.66
C SER A 183 4.70 -5.56 17.06
N TRP A 184 3.63 -6.34 17.15
CA TRP A 184 3.19 -7.07 18.34
C TRP A 184 3.07 -8.56 18.02
N ILE A 185 3.50 -9.38 18.99
CA ILE A 185 3.30 -10.83 19.04
C ILE A 185 2.92 -11.22 20.46
N THR A 186 2.32 -12.40 20.66
CA THR A 186 1.93 -12.89 22.00
C THR A 186 3.04 -12.76 23.06
N PRO A 187 4.33 -13.07 22.79
CA PRO A 187 5.42 -12.84 23.75
C PRO A 187 5.64 -11.39 24.20
N PHE A 188 5.08 -10.41 23.49
CA PHE A 188 5.15 -8.99 23.83
C PHE A 188 3.96 -8.51 24.66
N ALA A 189 3.02 -9.38 25.04
CA ALA A 189 1.95 -9.02 25.96
C ALA A 189 2.52 -8.43 27.26
N GLY A 190 2.06 -7.23 27.63
CA GLY A 190 2.52 -6.50 28.82
C GLY A 190 3.83 -5.73 28.66
N TRP A 191 4.47 -5.76 27.48
CA TRP A 191 5.60 -4.87 27.19
C TRP A 191 5.11 -3.45 26.92
N PRO A 192 5.95 -2.41 27.12
CA PRO A 192 5.61 -1.07 26.69
C PRO A 192 5.46 -1.01 25.17
N ALA A 193 4.50 -0.23 24.70
CA ALA A 193 4.34 0.04 23.28
C ALA A 193 5.58 0.77 22.73
N PRO A 194 6.02 0.46 21.50
CA PRO A 194 7.03 1.26 20.80
C PRO A 194 6.60 2.72 20.63
N ALA A 195 7.57 3.60 20.38
CA ALA A 195 7.29 5.00 20.06
C ALA A 195 6.68 5.17 18.65
N GLU A 196 6.91 4.21 17.76
CA GLU A 196 6.33 4.21 16.41
C GLU A 196 4.82 3.99 16.46
N THR A 197 4.07 4.92 15.88
CA THR A 197 2.60 4.90 15.85
C THR A 197 2.03 4.59 14.47
N GLY A 198 2.90 4.32 13.49
CA GLY A 198 2.57 4.02 12.12
C GLY A 198 2.07 5.23 11.31
N GLN A 199 1.91 5.01 10.01
CA GLN A 199 1.48 6.00 9.02
C GLN A 199 0.06 6.52 9.31
N PRO A 200 -0.12 7.81 9.67
CA PRO A 200 -1.42 8.35 10.06
C PRO A 200 -2.59 8.10 9.10
N ASN A 201 -2.33 7.99 7.80
CA ASN A 201 -3.38 7.72 6.80
C ASN A 201 -3.96 6.29 6.83
N TYR A 202 -3.46 5.42 7.70
CA TYR A 202 -3.98 4.08 7.94
C TYR A 202 -4.44 3.87 9.37
N GLN A 203 -4.08 4.78 10.27
CA GLN A 203 -4.11 4.53 11.70
C GLN A 203 -5.19 5.33 12.40
N ARG A 204 -5.78 4.72 13.44
CA ARG A 204 -6.60 5.44 14.41
C ARG A 204 -5.73 6.11 15.46
N THR A 205 -6.01 7.39 15.72
CA THR A 205 -5.48 8.10 16.89
C THR A 205 -5.96 7.41 18.17
N GLY A 206 -5.02 7.14 19.08
CA GLY A 206 -5.33 6.57 20.40
C GLY A 206 -5.65 5.07 20.41
N ARG A 207 -5.38 4.33 19.33
CA ARG A 207 -5.55 2.88 19.30
C ARG A 207 -4.67 2.18 20.35
N THR A 208 -5.13 1.04 20.86
CA THR A 208 -4.31 0.21 21.75
C THR A 208 -3.26 -0.57 20.94
N TRP A 209 -2.01 -0.59 21.41
CA TRP A 209 -0.99 -1.47 20.85
C TRP A 209 -1.25 -2.91 21.30
N GLY A 210 -1.46 -3.82 20.36
CA GLY A 210 -1.79 -5.20 20.68
C GLY A 210 -2.27 -6.03 19.50
N ARG A 211 -2.76 -7.23 19.82
CA ARG A 211 -3.16 -8.29 18.88
C ARG A 211 -4.04 -7.83 17.72
N TRP A 212 -4.95 -6.89 17.96
CA TRP A 212 -5.98 -6.50 16.98
C TRP A 212 -5.75 -5.12 16.36
N MET A 213 -4.63 -4.45 16.66
CA MET A 213 -4.41 -3.06 16.23
C MET A 213 -4.43 -2.88 14.71
N ASP A 214 -4.10 -3.93 13.95
CA ASP A 214 -4.11 -3.92 12.49
C ASP A 214 -5.49 -4.18 11.86
N THR A 215 -6.54 -4.45 12.65
CA THR A 215 -7.90 -4.66 12.10
C THR A 215 -8.40 -3.41 11.38
N PHE A 216 -8.13 -2.21 11.91
CA PHE A 216 -8.54 -0.96 11.26
C PHE A 216 -7.71 -0.63 10.01
N PRO A 217 -6.35 -0.58 10.06
CA PRO A 217 -5.52 -0.43 8.86
C PRO A 217 -5.84 -1.47 7.78
N GLY A 218 -6.06 -2.72 8.20
CA GLY A 218 -6.50 -3.82 7.35
C GLY A 218 -7.79 -3.52 6.59
N LEU A 219 -8.79 -2.99 7.28
CA LEU A 219 -10.06 -2.56 6.68
C LEU A 219 -9.90 -1.36 5.75
N VAL A 220 -9.03 -0.39 6.08
CA VAL A 220 -8.75 0.79 5.24
C VAL A 220 -8.17 0.35 3.88
N VAL A 221 -7.16 -0.53 3.89
CA VAL A 221 -6.57 -1.06 2.66
C VAL A 221 -7.59 -1.90 1.88
N TYR A 222 -8.31 -2.80 2.55
CA TYR A 222 -9.33 -3.64 1.88
C TYR A 222 -10.41 -2.80 1.21
N THR A 223 -10.94 -1.80 1.92
CA THR A 223 -11.94 -0.85 1.39
C THR A 223 -11.38 -0.10 0.18
N SER A 224 -10.12 0.35 0.25
CA SER A 224 -9.48 1.07 -0.86
C SER A 224 -9.35 0.18 -2.10
N LEU A 225 -8.91 -1.07 -1.94
CA LEU A 225 -8.76 -2.02 -3.05
C LEU A 225 -10.10 -2.40 -3.68
N LEU A 226 -11.13 -2.67 -2.87
CA LEU A 226 -12.47 -2.96 -3.36
C LEU A 226 -13.06 -1.78 -4.13
N ALA A 227 -12.95 -0.57 -3.59
CA ALA A 227 -13.42 0.64 -4.26
C ALA A 227 -12.71 0.86 -5.59
N LEU A 228 -11.37 0.73 -5.64
CA LEU A 228 -10.59 0.81 -6.87
C LEU A 228 -10.96 -0.27 -7.88
N SER A 229 -11.34 -1.47 -7.43
CA SER A 229 -11.81 -2.54 -8.32
C SER A 229 -13.19 -2.27 -8.96
N ARG A 230 -13.86 -1.18 -8.59
CA ARG A 230 -15.10 -0.69 -9.21
C ARG A 230 -14.93 0.66 -9.89
N ARG A 231 -14.09 1.51 -9.31
CA ARG A 231 -13.77 2.87 -9.76
C ARG A 231 -12.26 3.11 -9.78
N PRO A 232 -11.51 2.53 -10.73
CA PRO A 232 -10.06 2.73 -10.84
C PRO A 232 -9.66 4.19 -10.99
N ASP A 233 -10.52 5.01 -11.60
CA ASP A 233 -10.33 6.44 -11.81
C ASP A 233 -10.20 7.22 -10.48
N ALA A 234 -10.73 6.69 -9.38
CA ALA A 234 -10.60 7.25 -8.04
C ALA A 234 -9.14 7.41 -7.60
N TRP A 235 -8.23 6.56 -8.12
CA TRP A 235 -6.79 6.66 -7.83
C TRP A 235 -6.24 8.04 -8.16
N ARG A 236 -6.53 8.56 -9.36
CA ARG A 236 -6.03 9.87 -9.81
C ARG A 236 -6.54 11.00 -8.92
N ASP A 237 -7.73 10.85 -8.36
CA ASP A 237 -8.44 11.91 -7.67
C ASP A 237 -8.14 11.95 -6.15
N LEU A 238 -7.76 10.82 -5.55
CA LEU A 238 -7.64 10.67 -4.09
C LEU A 238 -6.26 10.21 -3.58
N HIS A 239 -5.41 9.65 -4.45
CA HIS A 239 -4.07 9.24 -4.06
C HIS A 239 -3.13 10.45 -3.89
N THR A 240 -2.35 10.46 -2.82
CA THR A 240 -1.44 11.56 -2.45
C THR A 240 0.03 11.14 -2.34
N GLY A 241 0.34 9.86 -2.59
CA GLY A 241 1.64 9.25 -2.29
C GLY A 241 1.72 8.64 -0.88
N GLU A 242 0.91 9.12 0.06
CA GLU A 242 0.91 8.65 1.46
C GLU A 242 -0.33 7.83 1.83
N ASN A 243 -1.16 7.47 0.85
CA ASN A 243 -2.38 6.70 1.01
C ASN A 243 -2.73 5.88 -0.24
N LEU A 244 -3.66 4.92 -0.16
CA LEU A 244 -4.29 4.33 -1.35
C LEU A 244 -5.46 5.21 -1.82
N LEU A 245 -6.55 5.28 -1.02
CA LEU A 245 -7.70 6.16 -1.29
C LEU A 245 -8.09 7.04 -0.10
N LEU A 246 -7.87 6.56 1.12
CA LEU A 246 -8.34 7.20 2.35
C LEU A 246 -7.16 7.78 3.14
N SER A 247 -7.37 8.91 3.78
CA SER A 247 -6.41 9.65 4.59
C SER A 247 -6.91 9.78 6.04
N SER A 248 -6.03 10.24 6.92
CA SER A 248 -6.38 10.54 8.31
C SER A 248 -7.54 11.54 8.44
N ASP A 249 -7.65 12.49 7.51
CA ASP A 249 -8.73 13.48 7.46
C ASP A 249 -10.09 12.85 7.13
N ASP A 250 -10.12 11.77 6.34
CA ASP A 250 -11.33 11.01 6.06
C ASP A 250 -11.87 10.28 7.29
N PHE A 251 -10.99 9.89 8.21
CA PHE A 251 -11.38 9.26 9.47
C PHE A 251 -11.88 10.29 10.50
N ALA A 252 -11.37 11.53 10.43
CA ALA A 252 -11.82 12.62 11.26
C ALA A 252 -13.17 13.22 10.80
N ARG A 253 -13.41 13.27 9.49
CA ARG A 253 -14.57 13.93 8.87
C ARG A 253 -15.46 12.95 8.10
N VAL A 254 -15.95 11.95 8.82
CA VAL A 254 -16.82 10.88 8.30
C VAL A 254 -18.00 11.45 7.51
N ASP A 255 -18.27 10.89 6.32
CA ASP A 255 -19.30 11.31 5.36
C ASP A 255 -19.17 12.71 4.74
N ALA A 256 -18.17 13.49 5.14
CA ALA A 256 -18.00 14.90 4.78
C ALA A 256 -16.79 15.17 3.86
N THR A 257 -16.14 14.12 3.35
CA THR A 257 -15.00 14.23 2.43
C THR A 257 -15.35 13.73 1.03
N ARG A 258 -14.49 14.07 0.06
CA ARG A 258 -14.59 13.56 -1.32
C ARG A 258 -14.47 12.04 -1.36
N ALA A 259 -13.63 11.45 -0.51
CA ALA A 259 -13.48 9.99 -0.45
C ALA A 259 -14.80 9.33 -0.04
N TRP A 260 -15.47 9.82 1.01
CA TRP A 260 -16.77 9.29 1.43
C TRP A 260 -17.87 9.47 0.39
N ALA A 261 -17.89 10.62 -0.31
CA ALA A 261 -18.83 10.84 -1.40
C ALA A 261 -18.62 9.80 -2.52
N LEU A 262 -17.37 9.61 -2.96
CA LEU A 262 -17.03 8.64 -3.99
C LEU A 262 -17.38 7.21 -3.55
N LEU A 263 -17.05 6.82 -2.32
CA LEU A 263 -17.36 5.49 -1.78
C LEU A 263 -18.86 5.21 -1.73
N ARG A 264 -19.69 6.22 -1.42
CA ARG A 264 -21.15 6.12 -1.37
C ARG A 264 -21.77 5.99 -2.77
N ASP A 265 -21.14 6.57 -3.78
CA ASP A 265 -21.61 6.52 -5.17
C ASP A 265 -21.29 5.17 -5.86
N ILE A 266 -20.54 4.27 -5.20
CA ILE A 266 -20.28 2.93 -5.73
C ILE A 266 -21.48 2.01 -5.40
N GLU A 267 -22.25 1.66 -6.42
CA GLU A 267 -23.38 0.73 -6.33
C GLU A 267 -22.91 -0.74 -6.31
N ASP A 268 -22.20 -1.14 -5.26
CA ASP A 268 -21.75 -2.52 -5.04
C ASP A 268 -22.05 -2.96 -3.58
N PRO A 269 -22.79 -4.07 -3.36
CA PRO A 269 -23.16 -4.50 -2.02
C PRO A 269 -22.00 -4.89 -1.10
N GLU A 270 -20.87 -5.34 -1.65
CA GLU A 270 -19.66 -5.65 -0.88
C GLU A 270 -18.98 -4.34 -0.45
N VAL A 271 -18.83 -3.38 -1.37
CA VAL A 271 -18.28 -2.05 -1.08
C VAL A 271 -19.14 -1.34 -0.03
N ALA A 272 -20.45 -1.30 -0.21
CA ALA A 272 -21.37 -0.67 0.75
C ALA A 272 -21.24 -1.26 2.16
N HIS A 273 -21.02 -2.57 2.26
CA HIS A 273 -20.83 -3.25 3.54
C HIS A 273 -19.52 -2.84 4.22
N VAL A 274 -18.39 -2.89 3.51
CA VAL A 274 -17.08 -2.52 4.09
C VAL A 274 -17.00 -1.04 4.42
N VAL A 275 -17.62 -0.17 3.61
CA VAL A 275 -17.77 1.26 3.87
C VAL A 275 -18.60 1.50 5.14
N GLY A 276 -19.69 0.76 5.33
CA GLY A 276 -20.48 0.79 6.55
C GLY A 276 -19.70 0.34 7.79
N ARG A 277 -18.85 -0.69 7.67
CA ARG A 277 -17.95 -1.12 8.75
C ARG A 277 -16.92 -0.04 9.07
N LEU A 278 -16.26 0.51 8.06
CA LEU A 278 -15.23 1.54 8.23
C LEU A 278 -15.82 2.77 8.92
N ARG A 279 -17.03 3.18 8.51
CA ARG A 279 -17.77 4.29 9.13
C ARG A 279 -17.98 4.05 10.63
N ALA A 280 -18.38 2.84 11.01
CA ALA A 280 -18.56 2.48 12.42
C ALA A 280 -17.23 2.50 13.20
N CYS A 281 -16.14 2.05 12.59
CA CYS A 281 -14.81 2.08 13.22
C CYS A 281 -14.25 3.49 13.40
N CYS A 282 -14.76 4.47 12.63
CA CYS A 282 -14.41 5.87 12.81
C CYS A 282 -15.10 6.54 14.02
N ALA A 283 -16.03 5.88 14.71
CA ALA A 283 -16.66 6.42 15.91
C ALA A 283 -15.64 6.70 17.06
N PRO A 284 -15.82 7.76 17.86
CA PRO A 284 -14.98 8.01 19.03
C PRO A 284 -14.97 6.83 20.00
N GLY A 285 -13.78 6.47 20.49
CA GLY A 285 -13.60 5.37 21.46
C GLY A 285 -13.73 3.96 20.87
N TRP A 286 -13.93 3.84 19.54
CA TRP A 286 -13.81 2.54 18.90
C TRP A 286 -12.37 2.03 19.00
N ASP A 287 -12.23 0.77 19.37
CA ASP A 287 -10.98 0.03 19.32
C ASP A 287 -11.25 -1.38 18.79
N ALA A 288 -10.22 -2.00 18.23
CA ALA A 288 -10.35 -3.33 17.67
C ALA A 288 -10.39 -4.38 18.79
N ASP A 289 -11.47 -5.16 18.83
CA ASP A 289 -11.70 -6.24 19.79
C ASP A 289 -11.58 -7.63 19.16
N GLY A 290 -11.30 -7.71 17.86
CA GLY A 290 -11.22 -8.95 17.12
C GLY A 290 -10.62 -8.82 15.71
N PRO A 291 -10.53 -9.94 14.98
CA PRO A 291 -9.96 -9.98 13.64
C PRO A 291 -10.85 -9.29 12.60
N LEU A 292 -10.30 -9.02 11.42
CA LEU A 292 -11.05 -8.41 10.31
C LEU A 292 -12.25 -9.28 9.91
N GLU A 293 -12.09 -10.60 9.87
CA GLU A 293 -13.17 -11.52 9.51
C GLU A 293 -14.38 -11.36 10.43
N ALA A 294 -14.17 -11.33 11.74
CA ALA A 294 -15.25 -11.11 12.71
C ALA A 294 -15.90 -9.73 12.54
N LEU A 295 -15.13 -8.71 12.17
CA LEU A 295 -15.65 -7.37 11.88
C LEU A 295 -16.53 -7.37 10.62
N LEU A 296 -16.15 -8.13 9.59
CA LEU A 296 -16.87 -8.26 8.33
C LEU A 296 -18.10 -9.17 8.45
N ASP A 297 -18.08 -10.18 9.30
CA ASP A 297 -19.21 -11.11 9.51
C ASP A 297 -20.34 -10.52 10.34
N ARG A 298 -20.08 -9.44 11.11
CA ARG A 298 -21.13 -8.69 11.80
C ARG A 298 -22.19 -8.28 10.80
N GLU A 299 -23.44 -8.62 11.10
CA GLU A 299 -24.58 -8.40 10.19
C GLU A 299 -24.47 -7.05 9.48
N ARG A 300 -24.75 -7.08 8.17
CA ARG A 300 -24.95 -5.87 7.38
C ARG A 300 -25.86 -4.97 8.20
N VAL A 301 -25.31 -3.89 8.72
CA VAL A 301 -26.08 -2.81 9.30
C VAL A 301 -26.78 -2.23 8.09
N HIS A 302 -27.91 -2.83 7.75
CA HIS A 302 -28.95 -2.16 7.01
C HIS A 302 -29.15 -0.91 7.82
N GLY A 303 -28.79 0.24 7.25
CA GLY A 303 -29.09 1.52 7.86
C GLY A 303 -30.52 1.39 8.35
N ARG A 304 -30.74 1.63 9.65
CA ARG A 304 -32.11 1.80 10.14
C ARG A 304 -32.70 2.82 9.18
N HIS A 305 -33.57 2.39 8.28
CA HIS A 305 -34.57 3.27 7.74
C HIS A 305 -35.14 3.92 8.99
N ALA A 306 -34.92 5.22 9.14
CA ALA A 306 -35.65 5.98 10.14
C ALA A 306 -37.10 5.57 9.94
N GLN A 307 -37.69 4.87 10.92
CA GLN A 307 -39.12 4.64 10.89
C GLN A 307 -39.74 6.02 10.66
N PRO A 308 -40.60 6.21 9.65
CA PRO A 308 -41.33 7.45 9.54
C PRO A 308 -42.03 7.67 10.89
N PRO A 309 -42.04 8.92 11.41
CA PRO A 309 -42.68 9.20 12.68
C PRO A 309 -44.09 8.62 12.65
N PRO A 310 -44.56 8.02 13.77
CA PRO A 310 -45.92 7.49 13.82
C PRO A 310 -46.89 8.59 13.38
N PRO A 311 -47.92 8.26 12.58
CA PRO A 311 -48.90 9.25 12.16
C PRO A 311 -49.48 9.93 13.41
N PRO A 312 -49.73 11.25 13.36
CA PRO A 312 -50.34 11.93 14.50
C PRO A 312 -51.64 11.22 14.87
N PRO A 313 -51.99 11.16 16.17
CA PRO A 313 -53.21 10.51 16.61
C PRO A 313 -54.41 11.12 15.87
N PRO A 314 -55.44 10.31 15.55
CA PRO A 314 -56.61 10.81 14.83
C PRO A 314 -57.25 11.95 15.63
N VAL A 315 -57.39 13.10 14.97
CA VAL A 315 -58.15 14.22 15.49
C VAL A 315 -59.62 13.81 15.44
N TRP A 316 -60.21 13.56 16.62
CA TRP A 316 -61.64 13.32 16.73
C TRP A 316 -62.40 14.63 16.45
N HIS A 317 -62.89 14.79 15.23
CA HIS A 317 -63.88 15.81 14.93
C HIS A 317 -65.21 15.38 15.54
N LEU A 318 -65.69 16.14 16.53
CA LEU A 318 -67.06 16.04 17.04
C LEU A 318 -68.04 16.30 15.88
N PRO A 319 -69.06 15.46 15.65
CA PRO A 319 -70.01 15.67 14.57
C PRO A 319 -70.91 16.86 14.89
N GLN A 320 -70.89 17.89 14.04
CA GLN A 320 -72.00 18.84 13.96
C GLN A 320 -73.20 18.17 13.28
N GLN A 321 -74.38 18.41 13.85
CA GLN A 321 -75.65 17.80 13.47
C GLN A 321 -76.30 18.46 12.25
N GLY A 322 -77.02 17.65 11.46
CA GLY A 322 -78.03 18.06 10.46
C GLY A 322 -77.50 18.11 9.03
N ALA A 323 -78.06 17.47 8.01
CA ALA A 323 -79.44 17.02 7.74
C ALA A 323 -79.42 15.79 6.77
N PRO A 324 -80.56 15.13 6.50
CA PRO A 324 -80.61 13.70 6.15
C PRO A 324 -80.78 13.38 4.66
N ALA A 325 -80.66 12.08 4.38
CA ALA A 325 -81.21 11.32 3.24
C ALA A 325 -80.47 11.52 1.89
N GLU A 326 -80.20 10.49 1.08
CA GLU A 326 -80.94 9.25 0.81
C GLU A 326 -80.00 8.41 -0.14
N TRP A 327 -79.88 7.08 -0.05
CA TRP A 327 -80.69 6.07 -0.78
C TRP A 327 -80.02 5.51 -2.07
N TRP A 328 -79.49 4.30 -1.97
CA TRP A 328 -79.23 3.31 -3.06
C TRP A 328 -78.53 3.77 -4.35
N THR A 329 -77.33 3.24 -4.60
CA THR A 329 -77.02 2.47 -5.82
C THR A 329 -75.64 1.81 -5.70
N SER A 330 -75.65 0.50 -5.53
CA SER A 330 -74.56 -0.39 -5.91
C SER A 330 -75.18 -1.61 -6.58
N PRO A 331 -74.60 -2.09 -7.68
CA PRO A 331 -74.71 -3.49 -8.03
C PRO A 331 -73.33 -4.18 -8.01
N ALA A 332 -73.39 -5.43 -7.55
CA ALA A 332 -72.33 -6.42 -7.38
C ALA A 332 -71.88 -7.05 -8.74
N PRO A 333 -70.79 -7.86 -8.77
CA PRO A 333 -70.21 -8.41 -9.99
C PRO A 333 -70.79 -9.79 -10.36
N ALA A 334 -70.60 -10.22 -11.61
CA ALA A 334 -71.02 -11.52 -12.17
C ALA A 334 -69.90 -12.11 -13.09
N PRO A 335 -69.93 -13.42 -13.47
CA PRO A 335 -68.81 -14.38 -13.33
C PRO A 335 -68.20 -14.86 -14.68
N PRO A 336 -67.26 -15.85 -14.69
CA PRO A 336 -66.47 -16.21 -15.87
C PRO A 336 -67.02 -17.40 -16.68
N GLY A 337 -66.67 -17.46 -17.97
CA GLY A 337 -66.75 -18.64 -18.84
C GLY A 337 -65.68 -18.51 -19.95
N GLY A 338 -65.02 -19.53 -20.49
CA GLY A 338 -65.22 -20.98 -20.46
C GLY A 338 -65.31 -21.53 -21.90
N GLY A 339 -64.34 -22.37 -22.30
CA GLY A 339 -64.37 -23.24 -23.52
C GLY A 339 -63.44 -22.77 -24.67
N HIS A 340 -62.40 -23.47 -25.14
CA HIS A 340 -62.14 -24.87 -25.56
C HIS A 340 -62.10 -25.05 -27.11
N GLY A 341 -61.09 -25.79 -27.58
CA GLY A 341 -60.92 -26.33 -28.95
C GLY A 341 -59.53 -25.95 -29.54
N ALA A 342 -58.45 -26.73 -29.56
CA ALA A 342 -58.15 -28.15 -29.85
C ALA A 342 -57.92 -28.50 -31.35
N ALA A 343 -56.87 -29.31 -31.56
CA ALA A 343 -56.35 -29.98 -32.78
C ALA A 343 -55.45 -29.14 -33.71
N GLY A 344 -54.30 -29.62 -34.21
CA GLY A 344 -53.64 -30.93 -34.16
C GLY A 344 -52.78 -31.14 -35.42
N TRP A 345 -51.87 -32.14 -35.37
CA TRP A 345 -50.98 -32.70 -36.41
C TRP A 345 -49.59 -32.06 -36.65
N SER A 346 -48.48 -32.76 -36.94
CA SER A 346 -47.92 -34.13 -36.69
C SER A 346 -46.66 -34.33 -37.57
N GLY A 347 -45.67 -35.12 -37.13
CA GLY A 347 -44.63 -35.78 -37.96
C GLY A 347 -43.17 -35.38 -37.64
N ALA A 348 -42.37 -36.16 -36.90
CA ALA A 348 -41.57 -37.36 -37.26
C ALA A 348 -40.36 -37.02 -38.19
N ALA A 349 -39.08 -37.03 -37.74
CA ALA A 349 -38.15 -38.13 -37.37
C ALA A 349 -37.29 -38.64 -38.56
N HIS A 350 -35.95 -38.64 -38.38
CA HIS A 350 -34.84 -39.43 -39.00
C HIS A 350 -33.52 -38.68 -38.67
N GLU A 351 -32.55 -39.14 -37.87
CA GLU A 351 -31.70 -40.35 -37.82
C GLU A 351 -30.41 -40.25 -38.66
N GLU A 352 -29.28 -40.33 -37.94
CA GLU A 352 -27.90 -40.79 -38.26
C GLU A 352 -27.15 -40.31 -39.53
N ASP A 353 -25.96 -39.71 -39.35
CA ASP A 353 -24.69 -40.32 -39.82
C ASP A 353 -23.43 -39.54 -39.37
N ARG A 354 -22.46 -40.28 -38.79
CA ARG A 354 -21.00 -40.03 -38.79
C ARG A 354 -20.41 -41.23 -39.55
N PRO A 355 -19.28 -41.17 -40.32
CA PRO A 355 -18.00 -40.80 -39.72
C PRO A 355 -16.82 -40.33 -40.64
N LEU A 356 -15.77 -39.81 -39.98
CA LEU A 356 -14.33 -40.12 -40.14
C LEU A 356 -13.43 -39.68 -41.35
N PHE A 357 -12.26 -39.18 -40.91
CA PHE A 357 -10.86 -39.30 -41.43
C PHE A 357 -10.22 -38.30 -42.41
N GLY A 358 -8.98 -37.90 -42.05
CA GLY A 358 -7.92 -37.28 -42.87
C GLY A 358 -7.63 -35.83 -42.46
N GLY A 359 -6.55 -35.42 -41.81
CA GLY A 359 -5.18 -35.90 -41.84
C GLY A 359 -4.32 -35.02 -42.77
N VAL A 360 -3.20 -34.50 -42.25
CA VAL A 360 -1.96 -34.05 -42.95
C VAL A 360 -1.64 -32.54 -42.99
N SER A 361 -0.64 -32.20 -42.16
CA SER A 361 0.56 -31.35 -42.33
C SER A 361 0.54 -29.80 -42.36
N ALA A 362 1.46 -29.27 -41.54
CA ALA A 362 1.90 -27.88 -41.44
C ALA A 362 2.79 -27.43 -42.61
N PRO A 363 2.86 -26.11 -42.90
CA PRO A 363 3.88 -25.51 -43.76
C PRO A 363 4.95 -24.68 -43.01
N PRO A 364 6.10 -24.39 -43.66
CA PRO A 364 7.36 -24.02 -43.02
C PRO A 364 7.61 -22.50 -42.89
N GLY A 365 8.50 -22.10 -41.99
CA GLY A 365 9.06 -20.74 -41.91
C GLY A 365 10.40 -20.59 -42.65
N PRO A 366 10.74 -19.38 -43.14
CA PRO A 366 12.10 -18.81 -42.97
C PRO A 366 12.13 -17.24 -43.03
N PRO A 367 13.29 -16.52 -43.02
CA PRO A 367 14.67 -16.84 -42.62
C PRO A 367 15.29 -15.84 -41.60
N ARG A 368 16.50 -16.17 -41.12
CA ARG A 368 17.38 -15.34 -40.27
C ARG A 368 17.98 -14.14 -41.02
N GLY A 369 17.89 -12.94 -40.44
CA GLY A 369 18.52 -11.70 -40.91
C GLY A 369 19.93 -11.45 -40.33
N GLN A 370 20.77 -10.79 -41.13
CA GLN A 370 22.21 -10.50 -40.92
C GLN A 370 22.50 -9.48 -39.79
N PRO A 371 23.74 -9.45 -39.24
CA PRO A 371 24.14 -8.50 -38.19
C PRO A 371 24.29 -7.05 -38.70
N ARG A 372 23.86 -6.08 -37.88
CA ARG A 372 24.01 -4.64 -38.12
C ARG A 372 25.42 -4.14 -37.73
N PRO A 373 25.99 -3.14 -38.42
CA PRO A 373 27.27 -2.52 -38.03
C PRO A 373 27.14 -1.63 -36.79
N PRO A 374 28.23 -1.37 -36.04
CA PRO A 374 28.22 -0.59 -34.80
C PRO A 374 27.99 0.91 -35.04
N PHE A 375 27.25 1.52 -34.11
CA PHE A 375 26.91 2.94 -34.06
C PHE A 375 28.11 3.77 -33.54
N VAL A 376 28.41 4.90 -34.19
CA VAL A 376 29.42 5.89 -33.77
C VAL A 376 28.71 7.21 -33.42
N PRO A 377 28.79 7.71 -32.18
CA PRO A 377 28.17 8.99 -31.81
C PRO A 377 28.99 10.20 -32.29
N PRO A 378 28.34 11.35 -32.59
CA PRO A 378 29.03 12.59 -32.98
C PRO A 378 29.68 13.32 -31.78
N PRO A 379 30.68 14.20 -32.02
CA PRO A 379 31.44 14.89 -30.96
C PRO A 379 30.62 15.99 -30.25
N VAL A 380 30.90 16.15 -28.95
CA VAL A 380 30.23 17.09 -28.03
C VAL A 380 30.82 18.51 -28.16
N PRO A 381 30.01 19.59 -28.23
CA PRO A 381 30.51 20.96 -28.27
C PRO A 381 30.95 21.48 -26.87
N PRO A 382 31.89 22.44 -26.81
CA PRO A 382 32.45 22.94 -25.56
C PRO A 382 31.49 23.86 -24.77
N PRO A 383 31.62 23.94 -23.44
CA PRO A 383 30.71 24.69 -22.57
C PRO A 383 30.93 26.21 -22.64
N PRO A 384 29.87 27.02 -22.43
CA PRO A 384 29.96 28.49 -22.45
C PRO A 384 30.55 29.06 -21.14
N PRO A 385 31.11 30.29 -21.18
CA PRO A 385 31.79 30.91 -20.04
C PRO A 385 30.82 31.44 -18.96
N PRO A 386 31.24 31.52 -17.69
CA PRO A 386 30.36 31.85 -16.56
C PRO A 386 30.00 33.35 -16.50
N GLY A 387 28.70 33.63 -16.40
CA GLY A 387 28.15 34.97 -16.18
C GLY A 387 28.12 35.39 -14.71
N ARG A 388 28.33 36.69 -14.46
CA ARG A 388 28.30 37.36 -13.14
C ARG A 388 26.88 37.50 -12.59
N VAL A 389 26.72 37.37 -11.27
CA VAL A 389 25.46 37.61 -10.53
C VAL A 389 25.56 38.91 -9.71
N PRO A 390 24.57 39.82 -9.75
CA PRO A 390 24.49 41.00 -8.87
C PRO A 390 23.71 40.72 -7.57
N PRO A 391 23.79 41.58 -6.54
CA PRO A 391 23.43 41.21 -5.16
C PRO A 391 22.02 41.61 -4.74
N GLY A 392 21.40 40.73 -3.93
CA GLY A 392 20.59 41.12 -2.77
C GLY A 392 19.06 41.05 -2.90
N ALA A 393 18.43 40.19 -2.09
CA ALA A 393 17.36 40.55 -1.16
C ALA A 393 16.98 39.34 -0.27
N ARG A 394 16.87 39.57 1.03
CA ARG A 394 16.38 38.63 2.04
C ARG A 394 14.86 38.77 2.17
N SER A 395 14.15 37.65 2.32
CA SER A 395 12.93 37.55 3.13
C SER A 395 12.65 36.08 3.47
N GLY A 396 12.25 35.84 4.72
CA GLY A 396 12.02 34.49 5.26
C GLY A 396 10.54 34.13 5.30
N THR A 397 10.29 32.82 5.21
CA THR A 397 9.06 32.11 5.65
C THR A 397 9.44 30.67 6.05
N PRO A 398 8.70 30.02 6.96
CA PRO A 398 9.12 28.76 7.57
C PRO A 398 8.75 27.56 6.68
N VAL A 399 9.74 26.73 6.32
CA VAL A 399 9.54 25.50 5.55
C VAL A 399 9.37 24.33 6.51
N ALA A 400 8.13 24.01 6.88
CA ALA A 400 7.79 22.84 7.69
C ALA A 400 6.81 21.86 6.99
N ALA A 401 6.53 22.04 5.71
CA ALA A 401 5.60 21.16 4.96
C ALA A 401 6.18 20.61 3.64
N GLY A 402 7.49 20.78 3.40
CA GLY A 402 8.12 20.47 2.11
C GLY A 402 9.04 19.24 2.09
N VAL A 403 9.20 18.51 3.21
CA VAL A 403 10.24 17.46 3.31
C VAL A 403 9.70 16.04 3.06
N ALA A 404 8.41 15.78 3.29
CA ALA A 404 7.81 14.47 3.00
C ALA A 404 7.68 14.18 1.48
N ALA A 405 7.51 15.23 0.67
CA ALA A 405 7.36 15.11 -0.79
C ALA A 405 8.67 14.77 -1.53
N LEU A 406 9.84 14.88 -0.89
CA LEU A 406 11.12 14.48 -1.51
C LEU A 406 11.38 12.97 -1.43
N THR A 407 10.76 12.26 -0.48
CA THR A 407 11.01 10.83 -0.22
C THR A 407 10.41 9.95 -1.34
N ALA A 408 9.24 10.31 -1.87
CA ALA A 408 8.62 9.61 -3.00
C ALA A 408 9.29 9.94 -4.35
N LEU A 409 9.86 11.15 -4.51
CA LEU A 409 10.54 11.56 -5.74
C LEU A 409 11.88 10.82 -5.94
N VAL A 410 12.58 10.49 -4.85
CA VAL A 410 13.83 9.71 -4.91
C VAL A 410 13.57 8.23 -5.25
N LEU A 411 12.42 7.67 -4.85
CA LEU A 411 11.98 6.34 -5.29
C LEU A 411 11.63 6.28 -6.78
N PHE A 412 11.16 7.39 -7.37
CA PHE A 412 10.83 7.45 -8.80
C PHE A 412 12.08 7.43 -9.72
N VAL A 413 13.22 7.92 -9.23
CA VAL A 413 14.48 7.97 -10.02
C VAL A 413 15.21 6.62 -10.02
N LEU A 414 14.90 5.72 -9.11
CA LEU A 414 15.60 4.43 -8.99
C LEU A 414 15.00 3.29 -9.86
N VAL A 415 13.85 3.49 -10.51
CA VAL A 415 13.17 2.40 -11.25
C VAL A 415 12.68 2.77 -12.67
N ALA A 416 12.64 4.04 -13.09
CA ALA A 416 12.21 4.41 -14.44
C ALA A 416 13.39 4.79 -15.37
N PRO A 417 13.45 4.29 -16.63
CA PRO A 417 14.39 4.80 -17.62
C PRO A 417 13.90 6.19 -18.07
N THR A 418 14.31 7.25 -17.38
CA THR A 418 14.05 8.61 -17.88
C THR A 418 15.07 8.96 -18.95
N ASP A 419 14.59 9.28 -20.15
CA ASP A 419 15.40 9.83 -21.24
C ASP A 419 16.09 11.13 -20.76
N PRO A 420 17.43 11.18 -20.69
CA PRO A 420 18.17 12.35 -20.22
C PRO A 420 18.00 13.58 -21.12
N GLY A 421 17.40 13.43 -22.31
CA GLY A 421 17.02 14.55 -23.18
C GLY A 421 15.68 15.22 -22.83
N SER A 422 14.90 14.66 -21.89
CA SER A 422 13.61 15.23 -21.52
C SER A 422 13.74 16.45 -20.60
N ALA A 423 12.90 17.46 -20.82
CA ALA A 423 12.87 18.68 -20.00
C ALA A 423 12.66 18.38 -18.49
N VAL A 424 12.00 17.26 -18.17
CA VAL A 424 11.78 16.78 -16.80
C VAL A 424 13.07 16.22 -16.18
N GLY A 425 13.86 15.46 -16.94
CA GLY A 425 15.16 14.96 -16.48
C GLY A 425 16.17 16.07 -16.21
N VAL A 426 16.21 17.09 -17.09
CA VAL A 426 17.08 18.26 -16.90
C VAL A 426 16.67 19.09 -15.68
N ALA A 427 15.37 19.27 -15.44
CA ALA A 427 14.86 20.01 -14.29
C ALA A 427 15.17 19.31 -12.95
N LEU A 428 15.10 17.98 -12.90
CA LEU A 428 15.42 17.20 -11.69
C LEU A 428 16.91 17.23 -11.35
N VAL A 429 17.79 17.10 -12.35
CA VAL A 429 19.24 17.20 -12.17
C VAL A 429 19.64 18.62 -11.73
N ALA A 430 19.05 19.65 -12.34
CA ALA A 430 19.29 21.04 -11.95
C ALA A 430 18.81 21.33 -10.52
N GLY A 431 17.66 20.78 -10.11
CA GLY A 431 17.12 20.91 -8.75
C GLY A 431 18.02 20.24 -7.70
N PHE A 432 18.55 19.05 -7.99
CA PHE A 432 19.45 18.33 -7.09
C PHE A 432 20.81 19.02 -6.94
N VAL A 433 21.38 19.54 -8.04
CA VAL A 433 22.62 20.32 -8.00
C VAL A 433 22.43 21.63 -7.22
N ALA A 434 21.30 22.32 -7.42
CA ALA A 434 20.98 23.54 -6.67
C ALA A 434 20.82 23.27 -5.16
N PHE A 435 20.26 22.11 -4.78
CA PHE A 435 20.15 21.68 -3.39
C PHE A 435 21.53 21.44 -2.75
N LEU A 436 22.43 20.72 -3.44
CA LEU A 436 23.79 20.47 -2.96
C LEU A 436 24.61 21.76 -2.82
N VAL A 437 24.49 22.68 -3.78
CA VAL A 437 25.16 23.99 -3.71
C VAL A 437 24.60 24.82 -2.54
N THR A 438 23.29 24.77 -2.29
CA THR A 438 22.68 25.49 -1.17
C THR A 438 23.15 24.93 0.18
N LEU A 439 23.30 23.61 0.31
CA LEU A 439 23.88 22.97 1.49
C LEU A 439 25.35 23.39 1.70
N ALA A 440 26.15 23.41 0.64
CA ALA A 440 27.56 23.80 0.68
C ALA A 440 27.75 25.28 1.08
N VAL A 441 26.91 26.19 0.56
CA VAL A 441 26.95 27.61 0.89
C VAL A 441 26.44 27.89 2.31
N SER A 442 25.50 27.09 2.83
CA SER A 442 25.05 27.20 4.23
C SER A 442 26.15 26.84 5.24
N ARG A 443 27.00 25.84 4.91
CA ARG A 443 28.16 25.44 5.73
C ARG A 443 29.27 26.50 5.78
N HIS A 444 29.41 27.33 4.75
CA HIS A 444 30.47 28.35 4.70
C HIS A 444 30.10 29.65 5.43
N ARG A 445 28.82 29.91 5.70
CA ARG A 445 28.34 31.10 6.43
C ARG A 445 28.15 30.90 7.94
N GLY A 446 28.40 29.68 8.44
CA GLY A 446 28.30 29.32 9.86
C GLY A 446 29.65 29.12 10.57
N ARG A 447 30.74 29.69 10.05
CA ARG A 447 32.04 29.80 10.72
C ARG A 447 32.39 31.26 10.96
#